data_AF-A0A7S0FAH0-F1
#
_entry.id   AF-A0A7S0FAH0-F1
#
_cell.length_a   1.000
_cell.length_b   1.000
_cell.length_c   1.000
_cell.angle_alpha   90.00
_cell.angle_beta   90.00
_cell.angle_gamma   90.00
#
_symmetry.space_group_name_H-M   'P 1'
#
loop_
_entity.id
_entity.type
_entity.pdbx_description
1 polymer ?
#
loop_
_entity_poly.entity_id
_entity_poly.type
_entity_poly.pdbx_seq_one_letter_code
_entity_poly.pdbx_strand_id
1 'polypeptide(L)'
;LKAPWGAAGDRSGARAHAWCQGAMAAPQPAVGGPVAAPRQREAEGWPQLVSPFLPPRDLAPLLAACGAAWRQLRAPAAAMRRAAAEPAKYAFAAEAEQALARLELAMAEADQVVGVPGGPPIAWQSTLENLCALEKSLHTEMRYVYGLDWEMKPGKLVSKKGTWLKTNTCFSWELTDVQKLYLPQGVVMPVLQIGKVIDPVELKRHDWVAQHLRVWMRPAIVRTLEARRGVWFIYWPHWELKGLAVVALADTWLKRTTQMSGELQPFELIYVPKGLPIRLTQEPSVVDEEWEKYRHQHVHMHRKVVLAMPPLTVKQDQYDIFVGQGDTRPPLNLR
;
A
#
# COMPACT_ATOMS: atom_id res chain seq x y z
N LEU A 1 34.72 -19.25 -39.82
CA LEU A 1 33.94 -20.25 -40.57
C LEU A 1 34.74 -21.54 -40.66
N LYS A 2 34.11 -22.67 -40.29
CA LYS A 2 34.59 -24.06 -40.23
C LYS A 2 35.38 -24.46 -38.97
N ALA A 3 34.63 -25.08 -38.05
CA ALA A 3 35.13 -26.10 -37.13
C ALA A 3 35.35 -27.43 -37.88
N PRO A 4 36.01 -28.41 -37.23
CA PRO A 4 35.46 -29.75 -37.26
C PRO A 4 35.35 -30.38 -35.87
N TRP A 5 34.32 -31.21 -35.76
CA TRP A 5 34.00 -32.05 -34.62
C TRP A 5 34.98 -33.21 -34.50
N GLY A 6 35.38 -33.53 -33.27
CA GLY A 6 36.04 -34.78 -32.90
C GLY A 6 35.27 -35.41 -31.75
N ALA A 7 34.79 -36.63 -31.96
CA ALA A 7 34.16 -37.46 -30.96
C ALA A 7 35.17 -38.47 -30.40
N ALA A 8 35.28 -38.54 -29.07
CA ALA A 8 35.78 -39.64 -28.24
C ALA A 8 35.48 -39.18 -26.80
N GLY A 9 34.97 -39.96 -25.84
CA GLY A 9 34.96 -41.40 -25.69
C GLY A 9 35.22 -41.66 -24.20
N ASP A 10 34.18 -42.17 -23.54
CA ASP A 10 34.21 -43.10 -22.41
C ASP A 10 34.59 -42.71 -20.96
N ARG A 11 33.69 -43.21 -20.08
CA ARG A 11 33.85 -43.84 -18.75
C ARG A 11 34.33 -43.05 -17.53
N SER A 12 33.38 -42.92 -16.60
CA SER A 12 33.41 -43.20 -15.14
C SER A 12 32.79 -42.03 -14.37
N GLY A 13 32.02 -42.17 -13.31
CA GLY A 13 31.54 -43.34 -12.59
C GLY A 13 30.35 -42.93 -11.73
N ALA A 14 29.58 -43.92 -11.32
CA ALA A 14 28.42 -43.81 -10.45
C ALA A 14 28.75 -43.10 -9.11
N ARG A 15 27.81 -42.31 -8.59
CA ARG A 15 27.28 -42.45 -7.21
C ARG A 15 26.16 -41.45 -6.89
N ALA A 16 25.10 -42.01 -6.29
CA ALA A 16 24.19 -41.41 -5.32
C ALA A 16 23.20 -40.33 -5.79
N HIS A 17 22.07 -40.78 -6.38
CA HIS A 17 20.78 -40.16 -6.10
C HIS A 17 19.96 -41.12 -5.24
N ALA A 18 19.95 -40.86 -3.94
CA ALA A 18 18.98 -41.39 -3.01
C ALA A 18 18.77 -40.33 -1.92
N TRP A 19 17.50 -40.15 -1.51
CA TRP A 19 16.99 -39.34 -0.40
C TRP A 19 16.49 -37.93 -0.75
N CYS A 20 15.20 -37.86 -1.10
CA CYS A 20 14.18 -37.07 -0.37
C CYS A 20 12.82 -37.27 -1.06
N GLN A 21 12.21 -38.44 -0.87
CA GLN A 21 10.78 -38.64 -1.00
C GLN A 21 10.32 -39.36 0.26
N GLY A 22 9.61 -38.64 1.12
CA GLY A 22 9.05 -39.15 2.35
C GLY A 22 7.89 -38.27 2.79
N ALA A 23 6.69 -38.85 2.71
CA ALA A 23 5.40 -38.37 3.22
C ALA A 23 4.62 -37.35 2.37
N MET A 24 4.14 -37.78 1.20
CA MET A 24 2.76 -37.45 0.80
C MET A 24 1.95 -38.75 0.77
N ALA A 25 1.09 -38.95 1.77
CA ALA A 25 0.08 -39.98 1.74
C ALA A 25 -1.05 -39.54 0.81
N ALA A 26 -1.38 -40.37 -0.17
CA ALA A 26 -2.55 -40.21 -1.03
C ALA A 26 -3.82 -40.60 -0.25
N PRO A 27 -4.95 -39.87 -0.39
CA PRO A 27 -6.24 -40.36 0.09
C PRO A 27 -6.96 -41.17 -1.00
N GLN A 28 -7.41 -42.37 -0.65
CA GLN A 28 -8.43 -43.12 -1.38
C GLN A 28 -9.83 -42.55 -1.11
N PRO A 29 -10.81 -42.80 -2.00
CA PRO A 29 -12.08 -42.06 -2.00
C PRO A 29 -13.06 -42.62 -0.98
N ALA A 30 -13.76 -41.74 -0.27
CA ALA A 30 -14.95 -42.08 0.49
C ALA A 30 -16.13 -41.19 0.09
N VAL A 31 -17.20 -41.90 -0.22
CA VAL A 31 -18.58 -41.53 -0.53
C VAL A 31 -19.21 -40.58 0.50
N GLY A 32 -19.98 -39.60 0.03
CA GLY A 32 -21.28 -39.22 0.63
C GLY A 32 -21.38 -38.11 1.69
N GLY A 33 -21.41 -36.83 1.24
CA GLY A 33 -22.16 -35.68 1.82
C GLY A 33 -21.79 -35.15 3.22
N PRO A 34 -22.32 -34.00 3.70
CA PRO A 34 -23.24 -33.04 3.07
C PRO A 34 -22.69 -31.59 2.95
N VAL A 35 -23.30 -30.85 2.01
CA VAL A 35 -23.67 -29.41 2.01
C VAL A 35 -22.63 -28.38 2.46
N ALA A 36 -22.23 -27.55 1.49
CA ALA A 36 -21.46 -26.32 1.66
C ALA A 36 -22.04 -25.40 2.74
N ALA A 37 -21.23 -25.13 3.77
CA ALA A 37 -21.51 -24.07 4.73
C ALA A 37 -21.30 -22.69 4.07
N PRO A 38 -22.18 -21.71 4.34
CA PRO A 38 -22.25 -20.45 3.62
C PRO A 38 -21.07 -19.54 3.95
N ARG A 39 -20.53 -18.86 2.92
CA ARG A 39 -19.68 -17.67 3.08
C ARG A 39 -20.49 -16.59 3.81
N GLN A 40 -20.30 -16.48 5.11
CA GLN A 40 -20.89 -15.40 5.91
C GLN A 40 -19.95 -14.19 5.95
N ARG A 41 -20.44 -13.14 5.28
CA ARG A 41 -20.44 -11.70 5.62
C ARG A 41 -19.13 -11.05 6.08
N GLU A 42 -18.73 -10.10 5.24
CA GLU A 42 -17.97 -8.89 5.58
C GLU A 42 -18.42 -8.34 6.94
N ALA A 43 -17.47 -8.21 7.87
CA ALA A 43 -17.61 -7.39 9.07
C ALA A 43 -16.46 -6.38 9.09
N GLU A 44 -16.85 -5.17 9.45
CA GLU A 44 -16.13 -3.91 9.40
C GLU A 44 -14.97 -3.87 10.40
N GLY A 45 -13.85 -3.24 10.00
CA GLY A 45 -12.65 -3.17 10.86
C GLY A 45 -11.75 -1.98 10.58
N TRP A 46 -12.33 -0.79 10.38
CA TRP A 46 -11.67 0.48 10.71
C TRP A 46 -12.71 1.32 11.46
N PRO A 47 -12.32 2.11 12.48
CA PRO A 47 -13.27 2.96 13.18
C PRO A 47 -13.98 3.85 12.16
N GLN A 48 -15.30 3.71 12.06
CA GLN A 48 -16.15 4.63 11.32
C GLN A 48 -16.00 6.00 11.96
N LEU A 49 -15.12 6.83 11.41
CA LEU A 49 -15.20 8.28 11.60
C LEU A 49 -16.47 8.72 10.89
N VAL A 50 -17.55 8.85 11.66
CA VAL A 50 -18.82 9.43 11.24
C VAL A 50 -18.51 10.78 10.61
N SER A 51 -18.63 10.83 9.29
CA SER A 51 -18.37 12.03 8.51
C SER A 51 -19.67 12.82 8.40
N PRO A 52 -19.72 14.11 8.77
CA PRO A 52 -20.89 14.94 8.51
C PRO A 52 -20.80 15.39 7.05
N PHE A 53 -21.32 14.60 6.11
CA PHE A 53 -21.47 15.08 4.73
C PHE A 53 -22.90 14.91 4.21
N LEU A 54 -23.35 15.98 3.56
CA LEU A 54 -24.59 16.11 2.82
C LEU A 54 -24.73 15.01 1.74
N PRO A 55 -25.96 14.60 1.39
CA PRO A 55 -26.21 13.52 0.46
C PRO A 55 -25.68 13.81 -0.98
N PRO A 56 -25.26 12.76 -1.71
CA PRO A 56 -24.48 12.85 -2.95
C PRO A 56 -25.23 13.38 -4.19
N ARG A 57 -26.54 13.62 -4.11
CA ARG A 57 -27.34 14.06 -5.27
C ARG A 57 -27.22 15.56 -5.57
N ASP A 58 -26.79 16.37 -4.61
CA ASP A 58 -26.74 17.84 -4.76
C ASP A 58 -25.32 18.38 -5.02
N LEU A 59 -24.31 17.50 -5.03
CA LEU A 59 -22.90 17.88 -5.19
C LEU A 59 -22.47 18.05 -6.65
N ALA A 60 -23.10 17.37 -7.61
CA ALA A 60 -22.63 17.40 -9.00
C ALA A 60 -22.81 18.76 -9.70
N PRO A 61 -23.96 19.46 -9.58
CA PRO A 61 -24.13 20.81 -10.13
C PRO A 61 -23.23 21.83 -9.41
N LEU A 62 -23.09 21.68 -8.09
CA LEU A 62 -22.24 22.52 -7.25
C LEU A 62 -20.76 22.36 -7.65
N LEU A 63 -20.26 21.13 -7.79
CA LEU A 63 -18.89 20.85 -8.22
C LEU A 63 -18.62 21.30 -9.66
N ALA A 64 -19.61 21.21 -10.55
CA ALA A 64 -19.49 21.71 -11.91
C ALA A 64 -19.42 23.26 -11.94
N ALA A 65 -20.26 23.93 -11.16
CA ALA A 65 -20.24 25.39 -11.00
C ALA A 65 -18.94 25.86 -10.34
N CYS A 66 -18.52 25.21 -9.24
CA CYS A 66 -17.25 25.48 -8.57
C CYS A 66 -16.05 25.20 -9.49
N GLY A 67 -16.09 24.15 -10.30
CA GLY A 67 -15.02 23.82 -11.25
C GLY A 67 -14.95 24.79 -12.44
N ALA A 68 -16.07 25.36 -12.86
CA ALA A 68 -16.10 26.43 -13.87
C ALA A 68 -15.59 27.76 -13.28
N ALA A 69 -16.06 28.14 -12.09
CA ALA A 69 -15.62 29.32 -11.37
C ALA A 69 -14.12 29.25 -11.04
N TRP A 70 -13.63 28.11 -10.54
CA TRP A 70 -12.21 27.90 -10.28
C TRP A 70 -11.35 28.08 -11.54
N ARG A 71 -11.79 27.56 -12.69
CA ARG A 71 -11.06 27.73 -13.96
C ARG A 71 -11.03 29.18 -14.42
N GLN A 72 -12.11 29.92 -14.23
CA GLN A 72 -12.17 31.36 -14.56
C GLN A 72 -11.32 32.21 -13.59
N LEU A 73 -11.28 31.84 -12.30
CA LEU A 73 -10.65 32.63 -11.24
C LEU A 73 -9.19 32.26 -10.99
N ARG A 74 -8.69 31.15 -11.54
CA ARG A 74 -7.32 30.68 -11.31
C ARG A 74 -6.24 31.67 -11.80
N ALA A 75 -6.41 32.22 -13.00
CA ALA A 75 -5.45 33.19 -13.56
C ALA A 75 -5.53 34.56 -12.85
N PRO A 76 -6.73 35.13 -12.60
CA PRO A 76 -6.89 36.32 -11.77
C PRO A 76 -6.33 36.17 -10.35
N ALA A 77 -6.61 35.06 -9.66
CA ALA A 77 -6.12 34.82 -8.30
C ALA A 77 -4.59 34.68 -8.24
N ALA A 78 -3.98 34.06 -9.25
CA ALA A 78 -2.52 34.00 -9.35
C ALA A 78 -1.90 35.38 -9.62
N ALA A 79 -2.57 36.22 -10.41
CA ALA A 79 -2.15 37.60 -10.65
C ALA A 79 -2.28 38.46 -9.39
N MET A 80 -3.38 38.34 -8.63
CA MET A 80 -3.60 39.04 -7.36
C MET A 80 -2.54 38.68 -6.30
N ARG A 81 -2.15 37.40 -6.20
CA ARG A 81 -1.07 36.98 -5.27
C ARG A 81 0.28 37.57 -5.64
N ARG A 82 0.57 37.74 -6.93
CA ARG A 82 1.80 38.39 -7.42
C ARG A 82 1.75 39.91 -7.19
N ALA A 83 0.60 40.53 -7.39
CA ALA A 83 0.38 41.96 -7.12
C ALA A 83 0.49 42.30 -5.62
N ALA A 84 0.00 41.43 -4.73
CA ALA A 84 0.15 41.59 -3.28
C ALA A 84 1.62 41.51 -2.82
N ALA A 85 2.47 40.78 -3.54
CA ALA A 85 3.89 40.68 -3.25
C ALA A 85 4.72 41.85 -3.83
N GLU A 86 4.29 42.45 -4.95
CA GLU A 86 4.98 43.56 -5.62
C GLU A 86 4.01 44.66 -6.10
N PRO A 87 3.40 45.44 -5.19
CA PRO A 87 2.30 46.35 -5.51
C PRO A 87 2.67 47.51 -6.44
N ALA A 88 3.95 47.92 -6.46
CA ALA A 88 4.44 49.02 -7.31
C ALA A 88 4.54 48.67 -8.81
N LYS A 89 4.43 47.38 -9.18
CA LYS A 89 4.73 46.88 -10.53
C LYS A 89 3.51 46.53 -11.38
N TYR A 90 2.33 46.42 -10.77
CA TYR A 90 1.15 45.83 -11.40
C TYR A 90 -0.03 46.81 -11.42
N ALA A 91 0.00 47.75 -12.39
CA ALA A 91 -1.13 48.65 -12.68
C ALA A 91 -2.40 47.94 -13.22
N PHE A 92 -2.32 46.62 -13.51
CA PHE A 92 -3.45 45.77 -13.90
C PHE A 92 -4.34 45.30 -12.74
N ALA A 93 -4.07 45.73 -11.50
CA ALA A 93 -4.92 45.42 -10.33
C ALA A 93 -6.38 45.88 -10.52
N ALA A 94 -6.60 46.98 -11.27
CA ALA A 94 -7.94 47.50 -11.57
C ALA A 94 -8.78 46.57 -12.46
N GLU A 95 -8.18 45.84 -13.39
CA GLU A 95 -8.92 44.84 -14.19
C GLU A 95 -9.30 43.61 -13.36
N ALA A 96 -8.47 43.23 -12.40
CA ALA A 96 -8.77 42.15 -11.45
C ALA A 96 -9.86 42.56 -10.45
N GLU A 97 -9.86 43.81 -9.99
CA GLU A 97 -10.95 44.39 -9.18
C GLU A 97 -12.26 44.48 -9.96
N GLN A 98 -12.22 44.89 -11.23
CA GLN A 98 -13.41 44.86 -12.09
C GLN A 98 -13.92 43.45 -12.35
N ALA A 99 -13.05 42.47 -12.53
CA ALA A 99 -13.43 41.07 -12.68
C ALA A 99 -14.08 40.51 -11.39
N LEU A 100 -13.58 40.93 -10.22
CA LEU A 100 -14.16 40.59 -8.92
C LEU A 100 -15.55 41.23 -8.73
N ALA A 101 -15.70 42.52 -9.05
CA ALA A 101 -16.98 43.22 -8.97
C ALA A 101 -18.05 42.59 -9.90
N ARG A 102 -17.65 42.15 -11.10
CA ARG A 102 -18.54 41.43 -12.03
C ARG A 102 -18.96 40.06 -11.50
N LEU A 103 -18.07 39.36 -10.80
CA LEU A 103 -18.38 38.07 -10.17
C LEU A 103 -19.37 38.25 -9.02
N GLU A 104 -19.17 39.25 -8.16
CA GLU A 104 -20.07 39.57 -7.04
C GLU A 104 -21.48 39.92 -7.54
N LEU A 105 -21.58 40.69 -8.63
CA LEU A 105 -22.85 40.99 -9.29
C LEU A 105 -23.55 39.73 -9.81
N ALA A 106 -22.82 38.86 -10.52
CA ALA A 106 -23.35 37.62 -11.07
C ALA A 106 -23.81 36.63 -9.97
N MET A 107 -23.13 36.62 -8.82
CA MET A 107 -23.55 35.83 -7.66
C MET A 107 -24.84 36.39 -7.03
N ALA A 108 -24.96 37.71 -6.90
CA ALA A 108 -26.17 38.35 -6.39
C ALA A 108 -27.39 38.14 -7.31
N GLU A 109 -27.19 38.10 -8.63
CA GLU A 109 -28.23 37.76 -9.61
C GLU A 109 -28.64 36.27 -9.53
N ALA A 110 -27.67 35.37 -9.33
CA ALA A 110 -27.95 33.93 -9.16
C ALA A 110 -28.73 33.63 -7.87
N ASP A 111 -28.44 34.34 -6.77
CA ASP A 111 -29.17 34.21 -5.50
C ASP A 111 -30.65 34.65 -5.63
N GLN A 112 -30.95 35.61 -6.50
CA GLN A 112 -32.33 36.02 -6.81
C GLN A 112 -33.11 34.95 -7.61
N VAL A 113 -32.41 34.15 -8.42
CA VAL A 113 -33.03 33.08 -9.24
C VAL A 113 -33.34 31.84 -8.40
N VAL A 114 -32.60 31.59 -7.32
CA VAL A 114 -32.74 30.37 -6.50
C VAL A 114 -33.72 30.52 -5.33
N GLY A 115 -34.22 31.73 -5.05
CA GLY A 115 -35.37 31.95 -4.16
C GLY A 115 -35.16 31.53 -2.69
N VAL A 116 -33.91 31.45 -2.23
CA VAL A 116 -33.59 31.14 -0.82
C VAL A 116 -33.45 32.47 -0.06
N PRO A 117 -34.32 32.76 0.93
CA PRO A 117 -34.27 34.03 1.64
C PRO A 117 -33.16 34.05 2.70
N GLY A 118 -32.24 35.02 2.57
CA GLY A 118 -31.79 35.82 3.72
C GLY A 118 -30.58 35.34 4.54
N GLY A 119 -29.64 34.58 3.98
CA GLY A 119 -28.30 34.49 4.58
C GLY A 119 -27.44 35.69 4.17
N PRO A 120 -26.60 36.28 5.05
CA PRO A 120 -25.59 37.23 4.59
C PRO A 120 -24.71 36.54 3.54
N PRO A 121 -24.39 37.19 2.41
CA PRO A 121 -23.57 36.58 1.37
C PRO A 121 -22.29 36.06 2.02
N ILE A 122 -22.02 34.77 1.89
CA ILE A 122 -20.76 34.20 2.36
C ILE A 122 -19.67 34.92 1.57
N ALA A 123 -19.00 35.87 2.22
CA ALA A 123 -17.99 36.69 1.58
C ALA A 123 -17.02 35.78 0.82
N TRP A 124 -16.73 36.11 -0.44
CA TRP A 124 -15.85 35.33 -1.30
C TRP A 124 -14.53 34.97 -0.60
N GLN A 125 -14.01 35.85 0.25
CA GLN A 125 -12.84 35.56 1.09
C GLN A 125 -13.06 34.38 2.05
N SER A 126 -14.21 34.30 2.74
CA SER A 126 -14.54 33.18 3.62
C SER A 126 -14.70 31.86 2.86
N THR A 127 -15.30 31.90 1.66
CA THR A 127 -15.39 30.72 0.79
C THR A 127 -14.01 30.27 0.32
N LEU A 128 -13.14 31.20 -0.08
CA LEU A 128 -11.77 30.93 -0.48
C LEU A 128 -10.90 30.43 0.69
N GLU A 129 -11.06 31.02 1.87
CA GLU A 129 -10.40 30.58 3.11
C GLU A 129 -10.86 29.19 3.52
N ASN A 130 -12.15 28.89 3.43
CA ASN A 130 -12.71 27.57 3.69
C ASN A 130 -12.25 26.55 2.65
N LEU A 131 -12.15 26.91 1.37
CA LEU A 131 -11.57 26.06 0.32
C LEU A 131 -10.08 25.84 0.52
N CYS A 132 -9.32 26.86 0.88
CA CYS A 132 -7.90 26.74 1.20
C CYS A 132 -7.68 25.96 2.51
N ALA A 133 -8.55 26.11 3.50
CA ALA A 133 -8.54 25.33 4.73
C ALA A 133 -8.92 23.87 4.44
N LEU A 134 -9.89 23.64 3.55
CA LEU A 134 -10.26 22.32 3.08
C LEU A 134 -9.10 21.68 2.30
N GLU A 135 -8.48 22.39 1.36
CA GLU A 135 -7.29 21.97 0.59
C GLU A 135 -6.09 21.68 1.51
N LYS A 136 -5.88 22.52 2.54
CA LYS A 136 -4.89 22.29 3.61
C LYS A 136 -5.27 21.10 4.50
N SER A 137 -6.56 20.87 4.76
CA SER A 137 -7.05 19.73 5.57
C SER A 137 -7.07 18.42 4.79
N LEU A 138 -7.21 18.50 3.47
CA LEU A 138 -7.11 17.43 2.49
C LEU A 138 -5.65 17.18 2.13
N HIS A 139 -4.74 17.18 3.12
CA HIS A 139 -3.42 16.56 2.92
C HIS A 139 -3.69 15.15 2.43
N THR A 140 -3.55 14.92 1.13
CA THR A 140 -3.66 13.60 0.52
C THR A 140 -2.26 13.15 0.21
N GLU A 141 -1.95 11.92 0.55
CA GLU A 141 -0.69 11.32 0.17
C GLU A 141 -0.88 10.48 -1.06
N MET A 142 -0.07 10.75 -2.08
CA MET A 142 -0.06 10.01 -3.34
C MET A 142 0.98 8.90 -3.27
N ARG A 143 0.57 7.69 -3.64
CA ARG A 143 1.41 6.49 -3.71
C ARG A 143 1.09 5.72 -4.98
N TYR A 144 1.88 4.70 -5.28
CA TYR A 144 1.74 3.85 -6.46
C TYR A 144 1.42 2.41 -6.08
N VAL A 145 0.56 1.78 -6.86
CA VAL A 145 0.28 0.34 -6.78
C VAL A 145 0.34 -0.30 -8.16
N TYR A 146 0.57 -1.61 -8.24
CA TYR A 146 0.47 -2.35 -9.48
C TYR A 146 -0.98 -2.78 -9.72
N GLY A 147 -1.67 -2.19 -10.69
CA GLY A 147 -3.14 -2.25 -10.80
C GLY A 147 -3.73 -3.66 -10.91
N LEU A 148 -3.00 -4.61 -11.51
CA LEU A 148 -3.49 -5.99 -11.65
C LEU A 148 -3.64 -6.73 -10.30
N ASP A 149 -2.89 -6.30 -9.28
CA ASP A 149 -2.94 -6.90 -7.94
C ASP A 149 -4.18 -6.46 -7.14
N TRP A 150 -4.98 -5.53 -7.68
CA TRP A 150 -6.08 -4.90 -6.97
C TRP A 150 -7.43 -5.12 -7.66
N GLU A 151 -8.46 -5.29 -6.85
CA GLU A 151 -9.86 -5.15 -7.25
C GLU A 151 -10.31 -3.73 -6.91
N MET A 152 -10.73 -2.98 -7.93
CA MET A 152 -11.21 -1.61 -7.76
C MET A 152 -12.69 -1.61 -7.37
N LYS A 153 -13.01 -1.01 -6.23
CA LYS A 153 -14.39 -0.75 -5.77
C LYS A 153 -14.57 0.75 -5.51
N PRO A 154 -15.80 1.28 -5.53
CA PRO A 154 -16.03 2.69 -5.21
C PRO A 154 -15.41 3.06 -3.84
N GLY A 155 -14.50 4.04 -3.84
CA GLY A 155 -13.83 4.55 -2.63
C GLY A 155 -12.81 3.62 -1.96
N LYS A 156 -12.53 2.43 -2.53
CA LYS A 156 -11.61 1.46 -1.91
C LYS A 156 -10.94 0.53 -2.92
N LEU A 157 -9.74 0.08 -2.58
CA LEU A 157 -9.04 -0.99 -3.29
C LEU A 157 -8.98 -2.23 -2.42
N VAL A 158 -9.28 -3.40 -2.99
CA VAL A 158 -9.16 -4.69 -2.29
C VAL A 158 -8.01 -5.46 -2.89
N SER A 159 -7.04 -5.85 -2.06
CA SER A 159 -5.86 -6.56 -2.53
C SER A 159 -6.20 -8.01 -2.91
N LYS A 160 -5.84 -8.45 -4.11
CA LYS A 160 -6.10 -9.83 -4.57
C LYS A 160 -5.06 -10.85 -4.07
N LYS A 161 -3.86 -10.38 -3.74
CA LYS A 161 -2.72 -11.16 -3.23
C LYS A 161 -1.81 -10.26 -2.37
N GLY A 162 -0.72 -10.78 -1.80
CA GLY A 162 0.31 -9.90 -1.24
C GLY A 162 0.83 -8.91 -2.29
N THR A 163 0.96 -7.63 -1.94
CA THR A 163 1.44 -6.59 -2.87
C THR A 163 2.08 -5.42 -2.12
N TRP A 164 2.44 -4.37 -2.87
CA TRP A 164 3.19 -3.21 -2.37
C TRP A 164 2.50 -1.89 -2.71
N LEU A 165 2.49 -0.99 -1.75
CA LEU A 165 2.24 0.43 -1.93
C LEU A 165 3.57 1.16 -1.96
N LYS A 166 3.88 1.85 -3.06
CA LYS A 166 5.22 2.37 -3.38
C LYS A 166 5.23 3.89 -3.44
N THR A 167 6.39 4.50 -3.24
CA THR A 167 6.59 5.95 -3.47
C THR A 167 6.70 6.31 -4.95
N ASN A 168 6.99 5.35 -5.83
CA ASN A 168 7.16 5.56 -7.26
C ASN A 168 6.80 4.29 -8.07
N THR A 169 7.02 4.34 -9.38
CA THR A 169 6.67 3.25 -10.31
C THR A 169 7.71 2.14 -10.44
N CYS A 170 8.93 2.25 -9.89
CA CYS A 170 9.97 1.21 -9.93
C CYS A 170 9.45 -0.16 -9.46
N PHE A 171 10.10 -1.24 -9.87
CA PHE A 171 9.77 -2.55 -9.34
C PHE A 171 10.02 -2.62 -7.84
N SER A 172 9.23 -3.45 -7.13
CA SER A 172 9.35 -3.56 -5.68
C SER A 172 10.71 -4.08 -5.21
N TRP A 173 11.44 -4.82 -6.04
CA TRP A 173 12.81 -5.28 -5.75
C TRP A 173 13.89 -4.22 -5.98
N GLU A 174 13.58 -3.13 -6.68
CA GLU A 174 14.47 -1.98 -6.86
C GLU A 174 14.31 -0.94 -5.74
N LEU A 175 13.25 -1.09 -4.93
CA LEU A 175 12.92 -0.16 -3.86
C LEU A 175 13.38 -0.67 -2.50
N THR A 176 13.84 0.26 -1.67
CA THR A 176 14.13 -0.01 -0.26
C THR A 176 12.84 -0.18 0.54
N ASP A 177 12.93 -0.79 1.73
CA ASP A 177 11.77 -1.01 2.61
C ASP A 177 11.14 0.29 3.14
N VAL A 178 11.85 1.42 3.07
CA VAL A 178 11.28 2.74 3.38
C VAL A 178 10.42 3.25 2.22
N GLN A 179 10.75 2.88 0.99
CA GLN A 179 10.07 3.34 -0.22
C GLN A 179 8.83 2.51 -0.58
N LYS A 180 8.61 1.40 0.11
CA LYS A 180 7.47 0.51 -0.13
C LYS A 180 6.83 0.05 1.18
N LEU A 181 5.54 -0.22 1.13
CA LEU A 181 4.73 -0.68 2.25
C LEU A 181 4.00 -1.93 1.82
N TYR A 182 4.20 -3.01 2.58
CA TYR A 182 3.56 -4.28 2.27
C TYR A 182 2.06 -4.23 2.58
N LEU A 183 1.25 -4.77 1.67
CA LEU A 183 -0.18 -4.90 1.81
C LEU A 183 -0.59 -6.36 1.63
N PRO A 184 -1.24 -6.97 2.65
CA PRO A 184 -1.59 -8.38 2.62
C PRO A 184 -2.77 -8.65 1.70
N GLN A 185 -2.88 -9.90 1.25
CA GLN A 185 -4.03 -10.35 0.48
C GLN A 185 -5.35 -10.04 1.20
N GLY A 186 -6.39 -9.66 0.47
CA GLY A 186 -7.72 -9.39 1.00
C GLY A 186 -7.86 -8.09 1.79
N VAL A 187 -6.76 -7.33 1.99
CA VAL A 187 -6.86 -6.06 2.70
C VAL A 187 -7.69 -5.05 1.90
N VAL A 188 -8.56 -4.33 2.61
CA VAL A 188 -9.35 -3.24 2.06
C VAL A 188 -8.63 -1.93 2.39
N MET A 189 -8.14 -1.26 1.35
CA MET A 189 -7.45 0.02 1.45
C MET A 189 -8.39 1.15 1.00
N PRO A 190 -8.85 2.02 1.91
CA PRO A 190 -9.66 3.17 1.54
C PRO A 190 -8.82 4.18 0.74
N VAL A 191 -9.38 4.66 -0.37
CA VAL A 191 -8.71 5.61 -1.28
C VAL A 191 -9.66 6.77 -1.61
N LEU A 192 -9.09 7.96 -1.73
CA LEU A 192 -9.82 9.17 -2.10
C LEU A 192 -9.94 9.29 -3.62
N GLN A 193 -8.85 8.95 -4.33
CA GLN A 193 -8.79 9.00 -5.78
C GLN A 193 -7.85 7.92 -6.30
N ILE A 194 -8.17 7.42 -7.49
CA ILE A 194 -7.33 6.52 -8.27
C ILE A 194 -7.12 7.17 -9.64
N GLY A 195 -5.89 7.16 -10.13
CA GLY A 195 -5.53 7.70 -11.43
C GLY A 195 -4.54 6.78 -12.13
N LYS A 196 -4.53 6.83 -13.46
CA LYS A 196 -3.48 6.14 -14.24
C LYS A 196 -2.19 6.96 -14.19
N VAL A 197 -1.06 6.29 -14.36
CA VAL A 197 0.20 6.97 -14.64
C VAL A 197 0.14 7.54 -16.06
N ILE A 198 0.24 8.86 -16.18
CA ILE A 198 0.19 9.58 -17.46
C ILE A 198 1.43 10.46 -17.70
N ASP A 199 2.33 10.55 -16.71
CA ASP A 199 3.53 11.37 -16.81
C ASP A 199 4.52 10.78 -17.83
N PRO A 200 4.96 11.54 -18.84
CA PRO A 200 5.83 11.02 -19.90
C PRO A 200 7.20 10.53 -19.42
N VAL A 201 7.71 11.05 -18.29
CA VAL A 201 8.99 10.62 -17.72
C VAL A 201 8.79 9.30 -16.99
N GLU A 202 7.72 9.17 -16.20
CA GLU A 202 7.41 7.91 -15.53
C GLU A 202 7.11 6.80 -16.52
N LEU A 203 6.34 7.08 -17.58
CA LEU A 203 5.96 6.09 -18.60
C LEU A 203 7.15 5.46 -19.32
N LYS A 204 8.32 6.13 -19.34
CA LYS A 204 9.56 5.62 -19.94
C LYS A 204 10.37 4.73 -19.00
N ARG A 205 9.95 4.55 -17.74
CA ARG A 205 10.76 3.85 -16.73
C ARG A 205 10.87 2.34 -17.00
N HIS A 206 9.77 1.70 -17.39
CA HIS A 206 9.73 0.30 -17.85
C HIS A 206 8.38 0.00 -18.51
N ASP A 207 8.28 -1.11 -19.24
CA ASP A 207 7.11 -1.45 -20.07
C ASP A 207 5.81 -1.60 -19.26
N TRP A 208 5.90 -2.07 -18.01
CA TRP A 208 4.73 -2.25 -17.14
C TRP A 208 4.28 -0.98 -16.38
N VAL A 209 4.86 0.20 -16.61
CA VAL A 209 4.46 1.43 -15.90
C VAL A 209 2.99 1.77 -16.18
N ALA A 210 2.51 1.53 -17.40
CA ALA A 210 1.12 1.79 -17.77
C ALA A 210 0.10 0.95 -16.96
N GLN A 211 0.55 -0.13 -16.31
CA GLN A 211 -0.28 -0.96 -15.45
C GLN A 211 -0.27 -0.48 -13.98
N HIS A 212 0.55 0.50 -13.64
CA HIS A 212 0.55 1.11 -12.32
C HIS A 212 -0.57 2.14 -12.19
N LEU A 213 -1.08 2.26 -10.97
CA LEU A 213 -2.06 3.25 -10.58
C LEU A 213 -1.45 4.20 -9.56
N ARG A 214 -1.76 5.48 -9.67
CA ARG A 214 -1.59 6.47 -8.62
C ARG A 214 -2.81 6.42 -7.71
N VAL A 215 -2.58 6.35 -6.41
CA VAL A 215 -3.63 6.30 -5.39
C VAL A 215 -3.42 7.43 -4.41
N TRP A 216 -4.47 8.20 -4.13
CA TRP A 216 -4.45 9.28 -3.15
C TRP A 216 -5.21 8.84 -1.92
N MET A 217 -4.60 9.00 -0.75
CA MET A 217 -5.12 8.48 0.52
C MET A 217 -4.98 9.51 1.62
N ARG A 218 -5.70 9.32 2.73
CA ARG A 218 -5.45 10.10 3.95
C ARG A 218 -4.09 9.71 4.54
N PRO A 219 -3.22 10.67 4.93
CA PRO A 219 -1.91 10.42 5.52
C PRO A 219 -1.95 9.56 6.77
N ALA A 220 -3.04 9.60 7.54
CA ALA A 220 -3.24 8.71 8.68
C ALA A 220 -3.16 7.23 8.29
N ILE A 221 -3.70 6.85 7.12
CA ILE A 221 -3.62 5.48 6.60
C ILE A 221 -2.16 5.11 6.32
N VAL A 222 -1.42 6.00 5.65
CA VAL A 222 0.00 5.77 5.36
C VAL A 222 0.79 5.63 6.64
N ARG A 223 0.64 6.55 7.60
CA ARG A 223 1.31 6.48 8.91
C ARG A 223 1.04 5.16 9.63
N THR A 224 -0.19 4.64 9.58
CA THR A 224 -0.52 3.32 10.16
C THR A 224 0.23 2.19 9.44
N LEU A 225 0.34 2.24 8.11
CA LEU A 225 1.12 1.26 7.35
C LEU A 225 2.63 1.40 7.63
N GLU A 226 3.13 2.63 7.78
CA GLU A 226 4.53 2.91 8.11
C GLU A 226 4.91 2.41 9.51
N ALA A 227 4.02 2.59 10.49
CA ALA A 227 4.18 2.05 11.84
C ALA A 227 4.26 0.51 11.88
N ARG A 228 3.78 -0.16 10.82
CA ARG A 228 3.86 -1.62 10.66
C ARG A 228 5.11 -2.08 9.90
N ARG A 229 5.99 -1.18 9.47
CA ARG A 229 7.27 -1.58 8.89
C ARG A 229 8.06 -2.40 9.91
N GLY A 230 8.73 -3.45 9.45
CA GLY A 230 9.51 -4.33 10.31
C GLY A 230 8.69 -5.24 11.23
N VAL A 231 7.37 -5.25 11.11
CA VAL A 231 6.48 -6.23 11.76
C VAL A 231 6.46 -7.52 10.94
N TRP A 232 6.67 -8.63 11.62
CA TRP A 232 6.62 -9.98 11.07
C TRP A 232 5.76 -10.89 11.95
N PHE A 233 5.38 -12.04 11.41
CA PHE A 233 4.62 -13.07 12.09
C PHE A 233 5.40 -14.37 12.10
N ILE A 234 5.35 -15.07 13.23
CA ILE A 234 5.98 -16.37 13.44
C ILE A 234 4.95 -17.37 13.97
N TYR A 235 5.08 -18.63 13.56
CA TYR A 235 4.29 -19.72 14.14
C TYR A 235 4.95 -20.18 15.44
N TRP A 236 4.42 -19.74 16.57
CA TRP A 236 5.06 -19.82 17.89
C TRP A 236 5.61 -21.19 18.29
N PRO A 237 4.95 -22.33 17.98
CA PRO A 237 5.48 -23.64 18.33
C PRO A 237 6.87 -23.98 17.76
N HIS A 238 7.33 -23.25 16.73
CA HIS A 238 8.65 -23.44 16.14
C HIS A 238 9.73 -22.55 16.76
N TRP A 239 9.42 -21.78 17.80
CA TRP A 239 10.31 -20.76 18.35
C TRP A 239 10.42 -20.85 19.87
N GLU A 240 11.60 -20.53 20.36
CA GLU A 240 11.85 -20.29 21.79
C GLU A 240 12.22 -18.82 22.01
N LEU A 241 11.77 -18.24 23.12
CA LEU A 241 12.14 -16.89 23.54
C LEU A 241 13.34 -16.96 24.49
N LYS A 242 14.39 -16.19 24.19
CA LYS A 242 15.63 -16.05 24.97
C LYS A 242 15.93 -14.57 25.18
N GLY A 243 15.31 -13.98 26.21
CA GLY A 243 15.32 -12.52 26.40
C GLY A 243 14.62 -11.82 25.23
N LEU A 244 15.21 -10.77 24.67
CA LEU A 244 14.73 -10.10 23.45
C LEU A 244 15.24 -10.75 22.15
N ALA A 245 15.39 -12.07 22.16
CA ALA A 245 15.72 -12.83 20.97
C ALA A 245 14.79 -14.04 20.85
N VAL A 246 14.35 -14.34 19.63
CA VAL A 246 13.68 -15.60 19.31
C VAL A 246 14.63 -16.50 18.53
N VAL A 247 14.63 -17.79 18.86
CA VAL A 247 15.48 -18.80 18.19
C VAL A 247 14.58 -19.86 17.58
N ALA A 248 14.82 -20.19 16.32
CA ALA A 248 14.08 -21.23 15.63
C ALA A 248 14.45 -22.63 16.17
N LEU A 249 13.47 -23.42 16.61
CA LEU A 249 13.62 -24.79 17.10
C LEU A 249 13.67 -25.82 15.96
N ALA A 250 13.17 -25.44 14.79
CA ALA A 250 13.17 -26.18 13.54
C ALA A 250 13.26 -25.18 12.39
N ASP A 251 13.53 -25.67 11.18
CA ASP A 251 13.47 -24.85 9.98
C ASP A 251 12.08 -24.26 9.79
N THR A 252 12.01 -22.94 9.66
CA THR A 252 10.74 -22.24 9.71
C THR A 252 10.80 -20.93 8.91
N TRP A 253 9.80 -20.07 9.09
CA TRP A 253 9.60 -18.88 8.27
C TRP A 253 9.34 -17.67 9.16
N LEU A 254 9.98 -16.54 8.84
CA LEU A 254 9.39 -15.23 9.10
C LEU A 254 8.38 -14.96 8.00
N LYS A 255 7.16 -14.55 8.38
CA LYS A 255 6.08 -14.27 7.44
C LYS A 255 5.63 -12.81 7.55
N ARG A 256 5.21 -12.23 6.43
CA ARG A 256 4.57 -10.91 6.43
C ARG A 256 3.10 -10.94 6.90
N THR A 257 2.51 -12.13 6.96
CA THR A 257 1.15 -12.37 7.49
C THR A 257 1.08 -13.68 8.27
N THR A 258 -0.05 -13.95 8.91
CA THR A 258 -0.29 -15.25 9.56
C THR A 258 -0.71 -16.37 8.61
N GLN A 259 -0.87 -16.10 7.31
CA GLN A 259 -1.34 -17.12 6.36
C GLN A 259 -0.39 -18.33 6.26
N MET A 260 -0.92 -19.47 5.82
CA MET A 260 -0.14 -20.69 5.64
C MET A 260 0.99 -20.45 4.63
N SER A 261 2.21 -20.93 4.93
CA SER A 261 3.38 -20.64 4.09
C SER A 261 3.23 -21.14 2.65
N GLY A 262 2.51 -22.25 2.43
CA GLY A 262 2.23 -22.77 1.09
C GLY A 262 1.27 -21.92 0.25
N GLU A 263 0.61 -20.93 0.85
CA GLU A 263 -0.32 -20.02 0.17
C GLU A 263 0.30 -18.63 -0.06
N LEU A 264 1.45 -18.36 0.54
CA LEU A 264 2.15 -17.08 0.48
C LEU A 264 3.07 -17.00 -0.74
N GLN A 265 3.19 -15.81 -1.31
CA GLN A 265 4.18 -15.56 -2.35
C GLN A 265 5.59 -15.56 -1.76
N PRO A 266 6.63 -15.91 -2.53
CA PRO A 266 7.97 -16.05 -1.98
C PRO A 266 8.54 -14.80 -1.29
N PHE A 267 8.20 -13.59 -1.75
CA PHE A 267 8.65 -12.33 -1.12
C PHE A 267 7.97 -12.03 0.23
N GLU A 268 6.91 -12.76 0.57
CA GLU A 268 6.18 -12.67 1.83
C GLU A 268 6.81 -13.54 2.92
N LEU A 269 7.85 -14.30 2.55
CA LEU A 269 8.50 -15.31 3.36
C LEU A 269 10.01 -15.05 3.41
N ILE A 270 10.59 -15.25 4.59
CA ILE A 270 12.03 -15.44 4.75
C ILE A 270 12.24 -16.77 5.47
N TYR A 271 12.98 -17.67 4.83
CA TYR A 271 13.34 -18.96 5.41
C TYR A 271 14.33 -18.72 6.56
N VAL A 272 14.07 -19.35 7.70
CA VAL A 272 14.91 -19.27 8.89
C VAL A 272 15.40 -20.66 9.25
N PRO A 273 16.70 -20.94 9.04
CA PRO A 273 17.34 -22.15 9.52
C PRO A 273 17.20 -22.31 11.04
N LYS A 274 17.05 -23.56 11.50
CA LYS A 274 17.09 -23.88 12.92
C LYS A 274 18.32 -23.29 13.63
N GLY A 275 18.11 -22.76 14.84
CA GLY A 275 19.18 -22.34 15.75
C GLY A 275 19.69 -20.92 15.56
N LEU A 276 19.28 -20.21 14.50
CA LEU A 276 19.69 -18.82 14.30
C LEU A 276 18.86 -17.87 15.18
N PRO A 277 19.50 -17.04 16.02
CA PRO A 277 18.79 -16.07 16.86
C PRO A 277 18.39 -14.83 16.05
N ILE A 278 17.18 -14.34 16.31
CA ILE A 278 16.64 -13.10 15.76
C ILE A 278 16.34 -12.15 16.92
N ARG A 279 17.02 -11.00 16.94
CA ARG A 279 16.85 -9.92 17.90
C ARG A 279 15.57 -9.14 17.62
N LEU A 280 14.82 -8.89 18.69
CA LEU A 280 13.56 -8.16 18.67
C LEU A 280 13.72 -6.82 19.40
N THR A 281 12.94 -5.81 19.00
CA THR A 281 12.85 -4.54 19.76
C THR A 281 12.05 -4.70 21.04
N GLN A 282 11.11 -5.65 21.06
CA GLN A 282 10.16 -5.88 22.13
C GLN A 282 9.77 -7.36 22.19
N GLU A 283 9.14 -7.79 23.28
CA GLU A 283 8.65 -9.16 23.40
C GLU A 283 7.60 -9.48 22.32
N PRO A 284 7.54 -10.74 21.84
CA PRO A 284 6.51 -11.20 20.93
C PRO A 284 5.11 -10.98 21.52
N SER A 285 4.21 -10.44 20.70
CA SER A 285 2.83 -10.16 21.10
C SER A 285 1.85 -11.10 20.41
N VAL A 286 0.66 -11.27 20.99
CA VAL A 286 -0.42 -12.01 20.34
C VAL A 286 -0.88 -11.24 19.10
N VAL A 287 -1.31 -11.97 18.08
CA VAL A 287 -1.88 -11.38 16.87
C VAL A 287 -3.26 -10.81 17.20
N ASP A 288 -3.35 -9.49 17.28
CA ASP A 288 -4.55 -8.73 17.64
C ASP A 288 -5.21 -8.08 16.41
N GLU A 289 -4.50 -8.04 15.29
CA GLU A 289 -4.99 -7.49 14.03
C GLU A 289 -6.20 -8.26 13.48
N GLU A 290 -7.33 -7.57 13.35
CA GLU A 290 -8.58 -8.17 12.89
C GLU A 290 -8.47 -8.82 11.50
N TRP A 291 -7.72 -8.20 10.59
CA TRP A 291 -7.48 -8.72 9.23
C TRP A 291 -6.55 -9.95 9.18
N GLU A 292 -5.95 -10.35 10.31
CA GLU A 292 -5.18 -11.59 10.47
C GLU A 292 -5.98 -12.71 11.16
N LYS A 293 -6.92 -12.38 12.05
CA LYS A 293 -7.63 -13.34 12.92
C LYS A 293 -8.31 -14.50 12.19
N TYR A 294 -8.68 -14.30 10.93
CA TYR A 294 -9.46 -15.24 10.13
C TYR A 294 -8.68 -15.87 8.97
N ARG A 295 -7.34 -15.79 8.97
CA ARG A 295 -6.53 -16.37 7.88
C ARG A 295 -6.58 -17.89 7.83
N HIS A 296 -6.58 -18.54 8.99
CA HIS A 296 -6.70 -19.99 9.12
C HIS A 296 -6.99 -20.38 10.59
N GLN A 297 -7.27 -21.65 10.86
CA GLN A 297 -7.69 -22.13 12.20
C GLN A 297 -6.60 -21.99 13.30
N HIS A 298 -5.32 -21.83 12.93
CA HIS A 298 -4.19 -21.78 13.88
C HIS A 298 -3.58 -20.37 14.04
N VAL A 299 -4.32 -19.30 13.73
CA VAL A 299 -3.84 -17.91 13.91
C VAL A 299 -3.48 -17.63 15.37
N HIS A 300 -4.22 -18.19 16.33
CA HIS A 300 -3.95 -18.05 17.77
C HIS A 300 -2.57 -18.60 18.20
N MET A 301 -1.98 -19.49 17.40
CA MET A 301 -0.62 -20.01 17.60
C MET A 301 0.46 -19.11 17.00
N HIS A 302 0.11 -18.04 16.29
CA HIS A 302 1.08 -17.10 15.78
C HIS A 302 1.42 -16.03 16.81
N ARG A 303 2.61 -15.45 16.68
CA ARG A 303 3.00 -14.23 17.39
C ARG A 303 3.44 -13.18 16.40
N LYS A 304 3.12 -11.94 16.73
CA LYS A 304 3.64 -10.74 16.10
C LYS A 304 4.97 -10.39 16.72
N VAL A 305 5.98 -10.21 15.88
CA VAL A 305 7.34 -9.85 16.28
C VAL A 305 7.80 -8.60 15.54
N VAL A 306 8.52 -7.73 16.25
CA VAL A 306 9.11 -6.51 15.68
C VAL A 306 10.62 -6.67 15.75
N LEU A 307 11.25 -6.69 14.58
CA LEU A 307 12.68 -6.96 14.49
C LEU A 307 13.49 -5.75 14.97
N ALA A 308 14.56 -5.99 15.73
CA ALA A 308 15.49 -4.93 16.18
C ALA A 308 16.17 -4.21 15.01
N MET A 309 16.45 -4.96 13.94
CA MET A 309 17.05 -4.48 12.70
C MET A 309 16.48 -5.26 11.52
N PRO A 310 16.56 -4.72 10.28
CA PRO A 310 16.16 -5.44 9.08
C PRO A 310 16.88 -6.80 8.95
N PRO A 311 16.21 -7.83 8.41
CA PRO A 311 16.82 -9.12 8.17
C PRO A 311 17.85 -9.02 7.04
N LEU A 312 19.02 -9.61 7.26
CA LEU A 312 19.99 -9.89 6.20
C LEU A 312 19.63 -11.22 5.56
N THR A 313 19.52 -11.22 4.24
CA THR A 313 19.13 -12.41 3.50
C THR A 313 20.06 -12.72 2.33
N VAL A 314 20.13 -14.00 1.97
CA VAL A 314 20.72 -14.48 0.72
C VAL A 314 19.60 -15.05 -0.14
N LYS A 315 19.60 -14.69 -1.43
CA LYS A 315 18.66 -15.24 -2.41
C LYS A 315 19.03 -16.68 -2.72
N GLN A 316 18.11 -17.62 -2.50
CA GLN A 316 18.24 -19.00 -2.99
C GLN A 316 16.95 -19.44 -3.67
N ASP A 317 17.05 -19.79 -4.94
CA ASP A 317 15.92 -20.16 -5.80
C ASP A 317 14.79 -19.11 -5.77
N GLN A 318 13.69 -19.43 -5.07
CA GLN A 318 12.50 -18.60 -4.99
C GLN A 318 12.44 -17.75 -3.71
N TYR A 319 13.13 -18.15 -2.64
CA TYR A 319 12.97 -17.56 -1.31
C TYR A 319 14.23 -16.85 -0.83
N ASP A 320 14.04 -15.92 0.09
CA ASP A 320 15.14 -15.30 0.83
C ASP A 320 15.47 -16.15 2.06
N ILE A 321 16.75 -16.42 2.29
CA ILE A 321 17.25 -17.17 3.46
C ILE A 321 17.84 -16.19 4.46
N PHE A 322 17.37 -16.25 5.69
CA PHE A 322 17.89 -15.46 6.80
C PHE A 322 19.31 -15.88 7.15
N VAL A 323 20.22 -14.92 7.19
CA VAL A 323 21.63 -15.13 7.59
C VAL A 323 22.08 -14.22 8.73
N GLY A 324 21.24 -13.27 9.17
CA GLY A 324 21.55 -12.34 10.26
C GLY A 324 20.68 -11.08 10.28
N GLN A 325 21.11 -10.07 11.03
CA GLN A 325 20.43 -8.77 11.14
C GLN A 325 21.45 -7.61 11.14
N GLY A 326 21.04 -6.45 10.62
CA GLY A 326 21.85 -5.22 10.64
C GLY A 326 22.80 -5.06 9.44
N ASP A 327 23.72 -4.09 9.49
CA ASP A 327 24.72 -3.83 8.44
C ASP A 327 25.99 -4.69 8.57
N THR A 328 26.07 -5.52 9.61
CA THR A 328 27.21 -6.40 9.83
C THR A 328 27.23 -7.49 8.77
N ARG A 329 28.25 -7.46 7.90
CA ARG A 329 28.53 -8.48 6.88
C ARG A 329 28.23 -9.88 7.43
N PRO A 330 27.53 -10.74 6.68
CA PRO A 330 27.29 -12.10 7.12
C PRO A 330 28.65 -12.75 7.44
N PRO A 331 28.74 -13.59 8.49
CA PRO A 331 29.92 -14.41 8.69
C PRO A 331 30.10 -15.24 7.41
N LEU A 332 31.15 -14.92 6.65
CA LEU A 332 31.60 -15.63 5.45
C LEU A 332 31.98 -17.06 5.84
N ASN A 333 31.00 -17.93 6.09
CA ASN A 333 31.17 -19.37 6.37
C ASN A 333 29.84 -20.14 6.23
N LEU A 334 28.91 -19.69 5.38
CA LEU A 334 27.84 -20.55 4.89
C LEU A 334 28.34 -21.17 3.58
N ARG A 335 28.76 -22.44 3.66
CA ARG A 335 29.12 -23.29 2.52
C ARG A 335 27.90 -24.00 1.96
#